data_AF-A0A9P5SVG9-F1
#
_entry.id   AF-A0A9P5SVG9-F1
#
_cell.length_a   1.000
_cell.length_b   1.000
_cell.length_c   1.000
_cell.angle_alpha   90.00
_cell.angle_beta   90.00
_cell.angle_gamma   90.00
#
_symmetry.space_group_name_H-M   'P 1'
#
loop_
_entity.id
_entity.type
_entity.pdbx_description
1 polymer ?
#
loop_
_entity_poly.entity_id
_entity_poly.type
_entity_poly.pdbx_seq_one_letter_code
_entity_poly.pdbx_strand_id
1 'polypeptide(L)'
;MLTPPEQFGIVEPGLYRSDTLHPSHFPFIRSLGIKTAILLTPELPSRAMSNFFEENNIRLIDLALGSWKNNSSSNSNNNNSSATDGQGQGASSGGGGSGAGEGASGSNTASSLIPSIPAAPFQTSWWKPLSEELIKDGLEMVLDAKNYPIIVMDTSGIHEIGTFMGCLRRLQHWNFSSIIVEYRAYAGNKARYVNEQFIELFDVDWITLPESLPPWWIEQEQMWREEEEEREMLLCQEAEQESRRNVERQKLQQQLQGN
;
A
#
# COMPACT_ATOMS: atom_id res chain seq x y z
N MET A 1 -6.07 32.67 -6.69
CA MET A 1 -5.95 32.27 -5.27
C MET A 1 -5.45 30.83 -5.25
N LEU A 2 -4.51 30.48 -4.38
CA LEU A 2 -4.13 29.08 -4.19
C LEU A 2 -5.11 28.49 -3.16
N THR A 3 -5.84 27.45 -3.54
CA THR A 3 -6.76 26.72 -2.66
C THR A 3 -6.23 25.30 -2.48
N PRO A 4 -5.74 24.93 -1.27
CA PRO A 4 -5.36 23.55 -1.00
C PRO A 4 -6.60 22.63 -1.02
N PRO A 5 -6.43 21.32 -1.28
CA PRO A 5 -7.43 20.29 -1.02
C PRO A 5 -7.90 20.28 0.45
N GLU A 6 -9.09 19.73 0.72
CA GLU A 6 -9.72 19.77 2.04
C GLU A 6 -8.93 18.96 3.08
N GLN A 7 -8.37 17.82 2.67
CA GLN A 7 -7.60 16.91 3.54
C GLN A 7 -6.10 17.00 3.27
N PHE A 8 -5.65 18.13 2.71
CA PHE A 8 -4.23 18.37 2.45
C PHE A 8 -3.45 18.53 3.76
N GLY A 9 -2.31 17.83 3.85
CA GLY A 9 -1.39 17.95 4.97
C GLY A 9 0.06 17.70 4.56
N ILE A 10 0.99 18.29 5.31
CA ILE A 10 2.40 17.92 5.27
C ILE A 10 2.59 16.84 6.34
N VAL A 11 3.12 15.68 5.95
CA VAL A 11 3.39 14.56 6.88
C VAL A 11 4.83 14.62 7.34
N GLU A 12 5.75 14.78 6.38
CA GLU A 12 7.19 14.98 6.57
C GLU A 12 7.75 15.93 5.48
N PRO A 13 8.98 16.44 5.59
CA PRO A 13 9.60 17.30 4.57
C PRO A 13 9.57 16.70 3.15
N GLY A 14 8.66 17.21 2.32
CA GLY A 14 8.45 16.76 0.94
C GLY A 14 7.55 15.52 0.78
N LEU A 15 6.96 15.02 1.87
CA LEU A 15 5.91 14.01 1.88
C LEU A 15 4.57 14.67 2.25
N TYR A 16 3.61 14.60 1.33
CA TYR A 16 2.30 15.21 1.47
C TYR A 16 1.17 14.16 1.50
N ARG A 17 0.06 14.52 2.12
CA ARG A 17 -1.23 13.79 2.05
C ARG A 17 -2.31 14.67 1.44
N SER A 18 -3.31 14.06 0.80
CA SER A 18 -4.49 14.75 0.25
C SER A 18 -5.65 13.80 -0.02
N ASP A 19 -6.86 14.35 -0.07
CA ASP A 19 -8.00 13.78 -0.81
C ASP A 19 -7.81 13.92 -2.33
N THR A 20 -8.73 13.37 -3.13
CA THR A 20 -8.75 13.47 -4.59
C THR A 20 -8.65 14.92 -5.09
N LEU A 21 -7.77 15.16 -6.07
CA LEU A 21 -7.53 16.52 -6.57
C LEU A 21 -8.62 16.98 -7.56
N HIS A 22 -9.10 18.20 -7.35
CA HIS A 22 -9.98 18.92 -8.26
C HIS A 22 -9.23 20.05 -8.98
N PRO A 23 -9.73 20.54 -10.14
CA PRO A 23 -9.06 21.60 -10.92
C PRO A 23 -8.78 22.90 -10.15
N SER A 24 -9.57 23.20 -9.11
CA SER A 24 -9.33 24.28 -8.15
C SER A 24 -7.98 24.16 -7.44
N HIS A 25 -7.53 22.93 -7.16
CA HIS A 25 -6.32 22.64 -6.37
C HIS A 25 -5.05 22.62 -7.22
N PHE A 26 -5.17 22.45 -8.54
CA PHE A 26 -4.03 22.28 -9.46
C PHE A 26 -2.99 23.42 -9.38
N PRO A 27 -3.35 24.72 -9.26
CA PRO A 27 -2.36 25.78 -9.07
C PRO A 27 -1.56 25.65 -7.77
N PHE A 28 -2.19 25.16 -6.70
CA PHE A 28 -1.53 24.91 -5.42
C PHE A 28 -0.59 23.69 -5.51
N ILE A 29 -1.09 22.56 -6.02
CA ILE A 29 -0.29 21.33 -6.19
C ILE A 29 0.92 21.57 -7.11
N ARG A 30 0.77 22.35 -8.18
CA ARG A 30 1.88 22.77 -9.05
C ARG A 30 2.95 23.57 -8.29
N SER A 31 2.57 24.39 -7.31
CA SER A 31 3.53 25.18 -6.51
C SER A 31 4.39 24.35 -5.56
N LEU A 32 3.97 23.12 -5.23
CA LEU A 32 4.72 22.19 -4.38
C LEU A 32 5.83 21.42 -5.13
N GLY A 33 5.84 21.45 -6.47
CA GLY A 33 6.86 20.76 -7.27
C GLY A 33 6.88 19.23 -7.10
N ILE A 34 5.73 18.63 -6.80
CA ILE A 34 5.56 17.17 -6.65
C ILE A 34 6.02 16.44 -7.91
N LYS A 35 6.69 15.29 -7.73
CA LYS A 35 7.16 14.40 -8.81
C LYS A 35 6.47 13.04 -8.82
N THR A 36 6.06 12.55 -7.65
CA THR A 36 5.39 11.23 -7.51
C THR A 36 4.05 11.41 -6.80
N ALA A 37 3.01 10.75 -7.30
CA ALA A 37 1.72 10.66 -6.64
C ALA A 37 1.37 9.17 -6.44
N ILE A 38 1.06 8.77 -5.21
CA ILE A 38 0.56 7.43 -4.86
C ILE A 38 -0.95 7.51 -4.66
N LEU A 39 -1.69 6.62 -5.30
CA LEU A 39 -3.12 6.42 -5.10
C LEU A 39 -3.38 5.09 -4.40
N LEU A 40 -4.10 5.15 -3.27
CA LEU A 40 -4.40 4.00 -2.40
C LEU A 40 -5.76 3.36 -2.70
N THR A 41 -6.61 3.98 -3.52
CA THR A 41 -7.95 3.50 -3.88
C THR A 41 -8.01 3.06 -5.35
N PRO A 42 -8.76 2.00 -5.71
CA PRO A 42 -8.86 1.49 -7.08
C PRO A 42 -9.75 2.35 -7.99
N GLU A 43 -10.02 3.59 -7.59
CA GLU A 43 -10.87 4.51 -8.32
C GLU A 43 -10.06 5.22 -9.40
N LEU A 44 -10.50 5.11 -10.66
CA LEU A 44 -9.77 5.67 -11.79
C LEU A 44 -9.62 7.20 -11.64
N PRO A 45 -8.40 7.74 -11.81
CA PRO A 45 -8.16 9.17 -11.70
C PRO A 45 -9.02 9.94 -12.72
N SER A 46 -9.63 11.05 -12.27
CA SER A 46 -10.43 11.88 -13.18
C SER A 46 -9.58 12.39 -14.33
N ARG A 47 -10.15 12.52 -15.55
CA ARG A 47 -9.41 12.98 -16.73
C ARG A 47 -8.68 14.32 -16.50
N ALA A 48 -9.25 15.21 -15.70
CA ALA A 48 -8.59 16.47 -15.34
C ALA A 48 -7.34 16.24 -14.48
N MET A 49 -7.39 15.31 -13.52
CA MET A 49 -6.24 14.97 -12.67
C MET A 49 -5.15 14.23 -13.47
N SER A 50 -5.53 13.28 -14.35
CA SER A 50 -4.58 12.59 -15.23
C SER A 50 -3.87 13.55 -16.18
N ASN A 51 -4.63 14.41 -16.89
CA ASN A 51 -4.05 15.46 -17.74
C ASN A 51 -3.10 16.36 -16.94
N PHE A 52 -3.49 16.78 -15.73
CA PHE A 52 -2.63 17.61 -14.87
C PHE A 52 -1.34 16.89 -14.47
N PHE A 53 -1.39 15.59 -14.13
CA PHE A 53 -0.19 14.82 -13.82
C PHE A 53 0.73 14.66 -15.04
N GLU A 54 0.16 14.35 -16.22
CA GLU A 54 0.91 14.29 -17.48
C GLU A 54 1.57 15.64 -17.82
N GLU A 55 0.82 16.75 -17.79
CA GLU A 55 1.30 18.11 -18.07
C GLU A 55 2.45 18.56 -17.15
N ASN A 56 2.48 18.08 -15.91
CA ASN A 56 3.47 18.47 -14.91
C ASN A 56 4.55 17.39 -14.68
N ASN A 57 4.55 16.31 -15.49
CA ASN A 57 5.45 15.15 -15.38
C ASN A 57 5.41 14.46 -13.99
N ILE A 58 4.24 14.44 -13.35
CA ILE A 58 4.00 13.72 -12.10
C ILE A 58 3.75 12.25 -12.41
N ARG A 59 4.62 11.37 -11.91
CA ARG A 59 4.47 9.93 -12.02
C ARG A 59 3.39 9.45 -11.05
N LEU A 60 2.23 9.07 -11.59
CA LEU A 60 1.16 8.43 -10.84
C LEU A 60 1.46 6.95 -10.61
N ILE A 61 1.23 6.48 -9.38
CA ILE A 61 1.37 5.10 -8.92
C ILE A 61 0.02 4.65 -8.37
N ASP A 62 -0.62 3.72 -9.05
CA ASP A 62 -1.84 3.08 -8.55
C ASP A 62 -1.49 1.74 -7.88
N LEU A 63 -1.54 1.74 -6.54
CA LEU A 63 -1.26 0.55 -5.74
C LEU A 63 -2.47 -0.41 -5.74
N ALA A 64 -3.69 0.12 -5.72
CA ALA A 64 -4.90 -0.68 -5.62
C ALA A 64 -5.22 -1.47 -6.89
N LEU A 65 -4.87 -0.95 -8.07
CA LEU A 65 -4.94 -1.66 -9.36
C LEU A 65 -3.65 -2.43 -9.69
N GLY A 66 -2.62 -2.38 -8.84
CA GLY A 66 -1.36 -3.13 -9.01
C GLY A 66 -0.54 -2.72 -10.24
N SER A 67 -0.80 -1.52 -10.80
CA SER A 67 -0.25 -1.06 -12.08
C SER A 67 1.26 -0.74 -12.05
N TRP A 68 1.92 -0.93 -10.91
CA TRP A 68 3.33 -0.61 -10.71
C TRP A 68 4.31 -1.73 -11.09
N LYS A 69 3.86 -2.98 -11.28
CA LYS A 69 4.78 -4.09 -11.57
C LYS A 69 5.56 -3.82 -12.87
N ASN A 70 6.87 -3.62 -12.69
CA ASN A 70 7.73 -2.91 -13.64
C ASN A 70 7.72 -3.48 -15.06
N ASN A 71 7.78 -2.56 -16.03
CA ASN A 71 7.96 -2.84 -17.45
C ASN A 71 9.41 -3.24 -17.76
N SER A 72 9.85 -4.36 -17.19
CA SER A 72 11.15 -4.97 -17.42
C SER A 72 11.14 -5.82 -18.69
N SER A 73 11.38 -5.16 -19.82
CA SER A 73 11.86 -5.72 -21.11
C SER A 73 11.50 -7.18 -21.41
N SER A 74 10.43 -7.37 -22.18
CA SER A 74 10.06 -8.67 -22.75
C SER A 74 11.18 -9.27 -23.60
N ASN A 75 11.65 -10.48 -23.26
CA ASN A 75 11.92 -11.52 -24.27
C ASN A 75 11.99 -12.91 -23.63
N SER A 76 10.91 -13.68 -23.70
CA SER A 76 10.96 -15.13 -23.49
C SER A 76 10.36 -15.83 -24.71
N ASN A 77 11.22 -16.11 -25.68
CA ASN A 77 10.91 -16.92 -26.86
C ASN A 77 10.60 -18.35 -26.40
N ASN A 78 9.32 -18.69 -26.29
CA ASN A 78 8.90 -20.01 -25.82
C ASN A 78 8.92 -21.03 -26.98
N ASN A 79 10.11 -21.49 -27.35
CA ASN A 79 10.34 -22.58 -28.30
C ASN A 79 10.91 -23.81 -27.58
N ASN A 80 10.05 -24.77 -27.24
CA ASN A 80 10.28 -26.22 -27.38
C ASN A 80 9.06 -26.98 -26.80
N SER A 81 8.31 -27.73 -27.61
CA SER A 81 8.62 -29.06 -28.17
C SER A 81 8.21 -30.21 -27.26
N SER A 82 7.07 -30.83 -27.55
CA SER A 82 6.75 -32.20 -27.17
C SER A 82 6.52 -33.00 -28.45
N ALA A 83 7.52 -33.77 -28.85
CA ALA A 83 7.45 -34.69 -29.98
C ALA A 83 6.87 -36.06 -29.55
N THR A 84 6.70 -36.96 -30.52
CA THR A 84 6.26 -38.37 -30.41
C THR A 84 4.79 -38.58 -30.06
N ASP A 85 4.02 -39.48 -30.67
CA ASP A 85 4.05 -40.24 -31.95
C ASP A 85 2.55 -40.61 -32.20
N GLY A 86 1.98 -40.93 -33.36
CA GLY A 86 2.43 -41.29 -34.71
C GLY A 86 1.29 -42.11 -35.37
N GLN A 87 1.19 -42.11 -36.72
CA GLN A 87 0.25 -42.92 -37.55
C GLN A 87 -1.25 -42.55 -37.50
N GLY A 88 -2.03 -42.55 -38.60
CA GLY A 88 -1.69 -42.66 -40.02
C GLY A 88 -2.92 -42.78 -40.97
N GLN A 89 -2.94 -41.97 -42.05
CA GLN A 89 -3.55 -42.13 -43.40
C GLN A 89 -5.04 -42.56 -43.63
N GLY A 90 -5.68 -41.93 -44.65
CA GLY A 90 -6.93 -42.35 -45.31
C GLY A 90 -8.06 -41.29 -45.22
N ALA A 91 -8.43 -40.45 -46.19
CA ALA A 91 -8.72 -40.55 -47.63
C ALA A 91 -10.22 -40.80 -48.00
N SER A 92 -10.79 -39.87 -48.81
CA SER A 92 -11.88 -40.02 -49.81
C SER A 92 -13.40 -39.91 -49.46
N SER A 93 -14.16 -39.27 -50.40
CA SER A 93 -15.64 -39.33 -50.66
C SER A 93 -16.63 -38.89 -49.55
N GLY A 94 -17.91 -38.52 -49.76
CA GLY A 94 -18.81 -38.43 -50.95
C GLY A 94 -19.93 -39.49 -50.97
N GLY A 95 -21.23 -39.22 -51.19
CA GLY A 95 -22.01 -37.98 -51.38
C GLY A 95 -23.52 -38.27 -51.72
N GLY A 96 -24.42 -37.27 -51.68
CA GLY A 96 -25.90 -37.42 -51.78
C GLY A 96 -26.59 -37.31 -50.39
N GLY A 97 -27.84 -36.83 -50.19
CA GLY A 97 -29.13 -37.08 -50.88
C GLY A 97 -29.92 -38.15 -50.09
N SER A 98 -31.24 -38.13 -49.79
CA SER A 98 -32.40 -37.28 -50.16
C SER A 98 -33.61 -37.56 -49.24
N GLY A 99 -34.67 -36.74 -49.25
CA GLY A 99 -36.05 -37.07 -48.75
C GLY A 99 -36.28 -36.96 -47.22
N ALA A 100 -37.23 -36.19 -46.67
CA ALA A 100 -38.70 -36.08 -46.85
C ALA A 100 -39.52 -37.05 -45.94
N GLY A 101 -40.32 -36.48 -45.01
CA GLY A 101 -41.23 -37.20 -44.11
C GLY A 101 -41.83 -36.27 -43.03
N GLU A 102 -43.14 -36.38 -42.78
CA GLU A 102 -43.94 -35.41 -42.01
C GLU A 102 -44.07 -35.73 -40.50
N GLY A 103 -44.47 -34.75 -39.69
CA GLY A 103 -44.90 -34.99 -38.30
C GLY A 103 -45.00 -33.72 -37.44
N ALA A 104 -46.21 -33.22 -37.20
CA ALA A 104 -46.44 -32.01 -36.42
C ALA A 104 -46.78 -32.30 -34.95
N SER A 105 -46.09 -31.65 -34.01
CA SER A 105 -46.52 -31.41 -32.62
C SER A 105 -45.94 -30.10 -32.12
N GLY A 106 -46.75 -29.20 -31.56
CA GLY A 106 -46.32 -27.84 -31.25
C GLY A 106 -45.72 -27.64 -29.85
N SER A 107 -44.79 -26.68 -29.73
CA SER A 107 -44.66 -25.82 -28.54
C SER A 107 -43.85 -24.57 -28.90
N ASN A 108 -44.52 -23.41 -28.98
CA ASN A 108 -43.85 -22.15 -29.26
C ASN A 108 -43.14 -21.64 -27.99
N THR A 109 -41.82 -21.85 -27.91
CA THR A 109 -40.95 -21.10 -26.99
C THR A 109 -39.94 -20.32 -27.83
N ALA A 110 -39.89 -19.00 -27.61
CA ALA A 110 -39.10 -18.11 -28.45
C ALA A 110 -37.61 -18.21 -28.10
N SER A 111 -36.84 -18.94 -28.90
CA SER A 111 -35.37 -18.95 -28.81
C SER A 111 -34.81 -17.65 -29.41
N SER A 112 -34.54 -16.65 -28.57
CA SER A 112 -33.73 -15.50 -28.96
C SER A 112 -32.26 -15.91 -29.05
N LEU A 113 -31.66 -15.80 -30.24
CA LEU A 113 -30.23 -15.97 -30.46
C LEU A 113 -29.45 -14.91 -29.67
N ILE A 114 -28.76 -15.30 -28.61
CA ILE A 114 -27.76 -14.48 -27.92
C ILE A 114 -26.37 -14.96 -28.36
N PRO A 115 -25.52 -14.11 -28.96
CA PRO A 115 -24.13 -14.48 -29.24
C PRO A 115 -23.38 -14.73 -27.92
N SER A 116 -22.65 -15.84 -27.85
CA SER A 116 -21.80 -16.15 -26.71
C SER A 116 -20.62 -15.18 -26.62
N ILE A 117 -20.80 -14.11 -25.84
CA ILE A 117 -19.71 -13.22 -25.43
C ILE A 117 -18.68 -14.08 -24.68
N PRO A 118 -17.39 -14.07 -25.06
CA PRO A 118 -16.37 -14.80 -24.32
C PRO A 118 -16.29 -14.23 -22.91
N ALA A 119 -16.37 -15.10 -21.90
CA ALA A 119 -16.29 -14.70 -20.51
C ALA A 119 -14.98 -13.95 -20.27
N ALA A 120 -15.07 -12.66 -19.93
CA ALA A 120 -13.93 -11.89 -19.46
C ALA A 120 -13.31 -12.60 -18.24
N PRO A 121 -11.98 -12.61 -18.09
CA PRO A 121 -11.34 -13.25 -16.95
C PRO A 121 -11.93 -12.68 -15.66
N PHE A 122 -12.29 -13.60 -14.76
CA PHE A 122 -13.04 -13.36 -13.53
C PHE A 122 -12.45 -12.17 -12.75
N GLN A 123 -13.13 -11.02 -12.77
CA GLN A 123 -12.70 -9.83 -12.01
C GLN A 123 -12.78 -10.14 -10.51
N THR A 124 -11.64 -10.44 -9.91
CA THR A 124 -11.51 -10.65 -8.47
C THR A 124 -11.66 -9.31 -7.74
N SER A 125 -12.83 -9.09 -7.16
CA SER A 125 -13.08 -8.13 -6.08
C SER A 125 -12.72 -6.66 -6.35
N TRP A 126 -13.66 -5.92 -6.96
CA TRP A 126 -13.63 -4.44 -7.09
C TRP A 126 -13.53 -3.69 -5.74
N TRP A 127 -13.71 -4.38 -4.61
CA TRP A 127 -13.57 -3.88 -3.25
C TRP A 127 -12.60 -4.76 -2.43
N LYS A 128 -11.34 -4.82 -2.83
CA LYS A 128 -10.27 -5.29 -1.92
C LYS A 128 -9.93 -4.13 -0.96
N PRO A 129 -10.13 -4.25 0.36
CA PRO A 129 -9.61 -3.27 1.30
C PRO A 129 -8.08 -3.23 1.20
N LEU A 130 -7.49 -2.07 1.51
CA LEU A 130 -6.05 -1.82 1.43
C LEU A 130 -5.27 -2.91 2.20
N SER A 131 -4.62 -3.81 1.46
CA SER A 131 -3.92 -4.97 2.04
C SER A 131 -2.53 -4.61 2.52
N GLU A 132 -2.02 -5.36 3.48
CA GLU A 132 -0.69 -5.21 4.08
C GLU A 132 0.44 -5.13 3.03
N GLU A 133 0.37 -5.97 1.99
CA GLU A 133 1.26 -5.91 0.81
C GLU A 133 1.32 -4.50 0.16
N LEU A 134 0.17 -3.82 0.03
CA LEU A 134 0.09 -2.50 -0.60
C LEU A 134 0.57 -1.39 0.34
N ILE A 135 0.35 -1.55 1.64
CA ILE A 135 0.93 -0.66 2.65
C ILE A 135 2.45 -0.76 2.61
N LYS A 136 3.00 -1.98 2.69
CA LYS A 136 4.44 -2.26 2.60
C LYS A 136 5.04 -1.64 1.33
N ASP A 137 4.54 -2.02 0.15
CA ASP A 137 5.09 -1.55 -1.12
C ASP A 137 4.99 -0.01 -1.25
N GLY A 138 3.92 0.60 -0.74
CA GLY A 138 3.78 2.06 -0.72
C GLY A 138 4.71 2.75 0.28
N LEU A 139 4.97 2.14 1.45
CA LEU A 139 5.92 2.65 2.44
C LEU A 139 7.35 2.59 1.91
N GLU A 140 7.74 1.50 1.25
CA GLU A 140 9.05 1.38 0.58
C GLU A 140 9.25 2.47 -0.49
N MET A 141 8.18 2.87 -1.20
CA MET A 141 8.23 4.02 -2.12
C MET A 141 8.32 5.37 -1.40
N VAL A 142 7.62 5.55 -0.27
CA VAL A 142 7.71 6.77 0.55
C VAL A 142 9.08 6.91 1.21
N LEU A 143 9.79 5.80 1.43
CA LEU A 143 11.15 5.78 1.99
C LEU A 143 12.25 5.88 0.93
N ASP A 144 11.96 5.88 -0.37
CA ASP A 144 12.96 6.15 -1.41
C ASP A 144 12.99 7.66 -1.76
N ALA A 145 14.08 8.32 -1.36
CA ALA A 145 14.34 9.73 -1.60
C ALA A 145 14.26 10.13 -3.08
N LYS A 146 14.46 9.20 -4.02
CA LYS A 146 14.34 9.46 -5.47
C LYS A 146 12.92 9.86 -5.87
N ASN A 147 11.92 9.50 -5.07
CA ASN A 147 10.52 9.77 -5.37
C ASN A 147 10.06 11.19 -4.96
N TYR A 148 10.89 11.95 -4.24
CA TYR A 148 10.53 13.23 -3.62
C TYR A 148 10.59 14.45 -4.56
N PRO A 149 9.70 15.45 -4.40
CA PRO A 149 8.59 15.48 -3.46
C PRO A 149 7.44 14.55 -3.88
N ILE A 150 6.79 13.93 -2.91
CA ILE A 150 5.80 12.87 -3.09
C ILE A 150 4.49 13.22 -2.38
N ILE A 151 3.36 12.86 -2.99
CA ILE A 151 2.03 12.96 -2.39
C ILE A 151 1.35 11.59 -2.36
N VAL A 152 0.74 11.25 -1.22
CA VAL A 152 -0.12 10.08 -1.07
C VAL A 152 -1.57 10.56 -1.07
N MET A 153 -2.46 9.82 -1.73
CA MET A 153 -3.86 10.18 -1.90
C MET A 153 -4.79 8.96 -1.84
N ASP A 154 -6.01 9.20 -1.39
CA ASP A 154 -7.16 8.30 -1.51
C ASP A 154 -8.41 9.12 -1.87
N THR A 155 -9.53 8.45 -2.13
CA THR A 155 -10.78 9.13 -2.52
C THR A 155 -11.27 10.13 -1.47
N SER A 156 -11.01 9.87 -0.17
CA SER A 156 -11.66 10.56 0.94
C SER A 156 -10.75 11.49 1.76
N GLY A 157 -9.43 11.38 1.61
CA GLY A 157 -8.41 11.98 2.46
C GLY A 157 -8.31 11.40 3.87
N ILE A 158 -9.00 10.30 4.19
CA ILE A 158 -9.30 9.89 5.57
C ILE A 158 -8.89 8.45 5.90
N HIS A 159 -9.46 7.44 5.22
CA HIS A 159 -9.42 6.06 5.72
C HIS A 159 -8.16 5.32 5.29
N GLU A 160 -8.00 5.13 3.99
CA GLU A 160 -6.90 4.38 3.39
C GLU A 160 -5.58 5.10 3.68
N ILE A 161 -5.55 6.43 3.48
CA ILE A 161 -4.39 7.26 3.81
C ILE A 161 -4.16 7.40 5.32
N GLY A 162 -5.22 7.37 6.13
CA GLY A 162 -5.10 7.38 7.59
C GLY A 162 -4.43 6.11 8.13
N THR A 163 -4.82 4.95 7.61
CA THR A 163 -4.15 3.67 7.90
C THR A 163 -2.71 3.69 7.43
N PHE A 164 -2.46 4.10 6.18
CA PHE A 164 -1.11 4.16 5.60
C PHE A 164 -0.15 5.05 6.41
N MET A 165 -0.56 6.27 6.75
CA MET A 165 0.24 7.17 7.58
C MET A 165 0.40 6.64 9.01
N GLY A 166 -0.61 5.96 9.56
CA GLY A 166 -0.48 5.26 10.85
C GLY A 166 0.59 4.16 10.84
N CYS A 167 0.67 3.37 9.77
CA CYS A 167 1.73 2.38 9.57
C CYS A 167 3.11 3.04 9.38
N LEU A 168 3.20 4.19 8.69
CA LEU A 168 4.43 4.99 8.66
C LEU A 168 4.84 5.45 10.06
N ARG A 169 3.91 5.97 10.88
CA ARG A 169 4.18 6.38 12.26
C ARG A 169 4.63 5.20 13.14
N ARG A 170 4.10 3.99 12.92
CA ARG A 170 4.53 2.76 13.61
C ARG A 170 5.99 2.43 13.30
N LEU A 171 6.38 2.50 12.03
CA LEU A 171 7.76 2.29 11.58
C LEU A 171 8.69 3.40 12.11
N GLN A 172 8.20 4.63 12.22
CA GLN A 172 8.87 5.78 12.84
C GLN A 172 9.00 5.69 14.39
N HIS A 173 8.71 4.53 15.00
CA HIS A 173 8.73 4.29 16.46
C HIS A 173 7.80 5.18 17.30
N TRP A 174 6.74 5.76 16.72
CA TRP A 174 5.78 6.58 17.48
C TRP A 174 4.96 5.74 18.47
N ASN A 175 4.65 6.33 19.63
CA ASN A 175 3.70 5.73 20.57
C ASN A 175 2.30 5.63 19.95
N PHE A 176 1.71 4.43 19.98
CA PHE A 176 0.43 4.12 19.34
C PHE A 176 -0.71 5.11 19.68
N SER A 177 -0.82 5.58 20.93
CA SER A 177 -1.84 6.57 21.31
C SER A 177 -1.69 7.89 20.55
N SER A 178 -0.46 8.30 20.24
CA SER A 178 -0.18 9.50 19.44
C SER A 178 -0.56 9.29 17.97
N ILE A 179 -0.32 8.08 17.44
CA ILE A 179 -0.74 7.70 16.08
C ILE A 179 -2.26 7.75 15.95
N ILE A 180 -2.99 7.22 16.93
CA ILE A 180 -4.47 7.26 16.93
C ILE A 180 -5.00 8.69 17.09
N VAL A 181 -4.30 9.58 17.82
CA VAL A 181 -4.63 11.01 17.87
C VAL A 181 -4.45 11.68 16.49
N GLU A 182 -3.35 11.43 15.78
CA GLU A 182 -3.13 11.95 14.42
C GLU A 182 -4.21 11.41 13.45
N TYR A 183 -4.47 10.11 13.45
CA TYR A 183 -5.52 9.51 12.62
C TYR A 183 -6.91 10.12 12.88
N ARG A 184 -7.30 10.25 14.15
CA ARG A 184 -8.61 10.82 14.53
C ARG A 184 -8.70 12.32 14.28
N ALA A 185 -7.59 13.06 14.23
CA ALA A 185 -7.59 14.47 13.85
C ALA A 185 -8.07 14.69 12.41
N TYR A 186 -7.68 13.81 11.47
CA TYR A 186 -8.19 13.83 10.10
C TYR A 186 -9.56 13.15 9.97
N ALA A 187 -9.77 12.01 10.63
CA ALA A 187 -10.99 11.23 10.46
C ALA A 187 -12.22 11.79 11.19
N GLY A 188 -12.04 12.52 12.30
CA GLY A 188 -13.11 13.09 13.10
C GLY A 188 -14.17 12.05 13.49
N ASN A 189 -15.44 12.37 13.24
CA ASN A 189 -16.57 11.46 13.50
C ASN A 189 -16.69 10.28 12.52
N LYS A 190 -15.83 10.20 11.50
CA LYS A 190 -15.77 9.08 10.55
C LYS A 190 -14.77 8.01 10.98
N ALA A 191 -13.97 8.24 12.03
CA ALA A 191 -12.95 7.30 12.51
C ALA A 191 -13.51 5.87 12.69
N ARG A 192 -12.78 4.88 12.17
CA ARG A 192 -13.16 3.46 12.22
C ARG A 192 -12.15 2.65 13.03
N TYR A 193 -12.65 1.88 14.00
CA TYR A 193 -11.82 0.98 14.83
C TYR A 193 -11.01 -0.04 14.03
N VAL A 194 -11.54 -0.55 12.90
CA VAL A 194 -10.82 -1.49 12.04
C VAL A 194 -9.52 -0.92 11.46
N ASN A 195 -9.47 0.40 11.20
CA ASN A 195 -8.24 1.07 10.75
C ASN A 195 -7.25 1.20 11.92
N GLU A 196 -7.73 1.50 13.13
CA GLU A 196 -6.89 1.61 14.34
C GLU A 196 -6.26 0.25 14.69
N GLN A 197 -7.06 -0.82 14.64
CA GLN A 197 -6.61 -2.21 14.84
C GLN A 197 -5.64 -2.66 13.72
N PHE A 198 -5.83 -2.21 12.48
CA PHE A 198 -4.86 -2.49 11.41
C PHE A 198 -3.51 -1.83 11.72
N ILE A 199 -3.49 -0.56 12.12
CA ILE A 199 -2.26 0.15 12.50
C ILE A 199 -1.55 -0.54 13.68
N GLU A 200 -2.31 -1.03 14.66
CA GLU A 200 -1.78 -1.76 15.81
C GLU A 200 -1.08 -3.07 15.41
N LEU A 201 -1.74 -3.86 14.55
CA LEU A 201 -1.32 -5.21 14.18
C LEU A 201 -0.39 -5.29 12.96
N PHE A 202 -0.18 -4.20 12.23
CA PHE A 202 0.69 -4.15 11.04
C PHE A 202 2.13 -4.53 11.39
N ASP A 203 2.69 -5.51 10.66
CA ASP A 203 4.05 -5.98 10.84
C ASP A 203 5.07 -5.06 10.15
N VAL A 204 5.74 -4.24 10.95
CA VAL A 204 6.76 -3.30 10.48
C VAL A 204 8.07 -3.98 10.05
N ASP A 205 8.37 -5.18 10.57
CA ASP A 205 9.62 -5.89 10.31
C ASP A 205 9.67 -6.46 8.87
N TRP A 206 8.54 -6.47 8.17
CA TRP A 206 8.43 -6.88 6.77
C TRP A 206 8.89 -5.78 5.77
N ILE A 207 9.07 -4.54 6.22
CA ILE A 207 9.46 -3.42 5.34
C ILE A 207 10.95 -3.47 5.00
N THR A 208 11.27 -3.52 3.70
CA THR A 208 12.65 -3.48 3.22
C THR A 208 13.07 -2.05 2.90
N LEU A 209 13.92 -1.46 3.76
CA LEU A 209 14.43 -0.10 3.54
C LEU A 209 15.21 0.01 2.22
N PRO A 210 14.94 1.03 1.37
CA PRO A 210 15.69 1.25 0.14
C PRO A 210 17.08 1.83 0.39
N GLU A 211 17.99 1.70 -0.59
CA GLU A 211 19.38 2.20 -0.51
C GLU A 211 19.49 3.72 -0.28
N SER A 212 18.46 4.49 -0.61
CA SER A 212 18.48 5.95 -0.66
C SER A 212 17.36 6.54 0.20
N LEU A 213 17.51 6.50 1.52
CA LEU A 213 16.55 7.05 2.48
C LEU A 213 16.49 8.59 2.44
N PRO A 214 15.33 9.22 2.71
CA PRO A 214 15.22 10.68 2.77
C PRO A 214 15.90 11.25 4.03
N PRO A 215 16.39 12.51 4.00
CA PRO A 215 17.11 13.09 5.13
C PRO A 215 16.33 13.08 6.45
N TRP A 216 15.03 13.39 6.41
CA TRP A 216 14.17 13.40 7.59
C TRP A 216 14.09 12.02 8.27
N TRP A 217 14.18 10.93 7.51
CA TRP A 217 14.20 9.56 8.06
C TRP A 217 15.53 9.28 8.76
N ILE A 218 16.64 9.65 8.13
CA ILE A 218 17.99 9.43 8.67
C ILE A 218 18.20 10.22 9.97
N GLU A 219 17.78 11.49 9.99
CA GLU A 219 17.84 12.37 11.16
C GLU A 219 16.99 11.81 12.32
N GLN A 220 15.78 11.33 12.04
CA GLN A 220 14.90 10.74 13.04
C GLN A 220 15.43 9.40 13.59
N GLU A 221 15.91 8.51 12.73
CA GLU A 221 16.54 7.24 13.14
C GLU A 221 17.75 7.47 14.04
N GLN A 222 18.58 8.47 13.74
CA GLN A 222 19.70 8.83 14.58
C GLN A 222 19.24 9.31 15.96
N MET A 223 18.29 10.25 16.00
CA MET A 223 17.74 10.77 17.26
C MET A 223 17.12 9.65 18.13
N TRP A 224 16.41 8.70 17.51
CA TRP A 224 15.79 7.60 18.23
C TRP A 224 16.82 6.64 18.84
N ARG A 225 17.90 6.34 18.12
CA ARG A 225 19.03 5.52 18.62
C ARG A 225 19.77 6.20 19.77
N GLU A 226 20.03 7.50 19.66
CA GLU A 226 20.64 8.28 20.74
C GLU A 226 19.75 8.25 22.01
N GLU A 227 18.42 8.38 21.88
CA GLU A 227 17.50 8.26 23.02
C GLU A 227 17.45 6.83 23.60
N GLU A 228 17.52 5.79 22.76
CA GLU A 228 17.55 4.39 23.20
C GLU A 228 18.84 4.09 23.99
N GLU A 229 20.00 4.50 23.48
CA GLU A 229 21.30 4.37 24.16
C GLU A 229 21.31 5.11 25.52
N GLU A 230 20.76 6.32 25.59
CA GLU A 230 20.62 7.07 26.85
C GLU A 230 19.74 6.32 27.87
N ARG A 231 18.61 5.75 27.43
CA ARG A 231 17.70 4.96 28.29
C ARG A 231 18.37 3.69 28.80
N GLU A 232 19.10 2.96 27.96
CA GLU A 232 19.85 1.76 28.38
C GLU A 232 20.94 2.11 29.39
N MET A 233 21.69 3.19 29.18
CA MET A 233 22.71 3.67 30.12
C MET A 233 22.12 4.02 31.49
N LEU A 234 20.94 4.66 31.54
CA LEU A 234 20.25 4.98 32.78
C LEU A 234 19.81 3.71 33.54
N LEU A 235 19.19 2.75 32.85
CA LEU A 235 18.78 1.46 33.45
C LEU A 235 19.98 0.68 34.01
N CYS A 236 21.12 0.68 33.30
CA CYS A 236 22.35 0.06 33.77
C CYS A 236 22.87 0.72 35.07
N GLN A 237 22.85 2.06 35.13
CA GLN A 237 23.23 2.82 36.33
C GLN A 237 22.29 2.55 37.52
N GLU A 238 20.98 2.47 37.30
CA GLU A 238 20.01 2.14 38.35
C GLU A 238 20.24 0.73 38.91
N ALA A 239 20.45 -0.27 38.03
CA ALA A 239 20.75 -1.64 38.41
C ALA A 239 22.07 -1.75 39.21
N GLU A 240 23.12 -1.02 38.81
CA GLU A 240 24.36 -0.92 39.58
C GLU A 240 24.14 -0.31 40.96
N GLN A 241 23.39 0.80 41.05
CA GLN A 241 23.09 1.45 42.32
C GLN A 241 22.25 0.57 43.25
N GLU A 242 21.31 -0.21 42.71
CA GLU A 242 20.57 -1.20 43.49
C GLU A 242 21.46 -2.35 43.97
N SER A 243 22.31 -2.91 43.11
CA SER A 243 23.28 -3.95 43.47
C SER A 243 24.20 -3.50 44.60
N ARG A 244 24.77 -2.28 44.50
CA ARG A 244 25.61 -1.68 45.56
C ARG A 244 24.85 -1.53 46.88
N ARG A 245 23.61 -1.01 46.86
CA ARG A 245 22.74 -0.89 48.05
C ARG A 245 22.43 -2.25 48.68
N ASN A 246 22.23 -3.29 47.88
CA ASN A 246 21.93 -4.63 48.37
C ASN A 246 23.16 -5.30 49.02
N VAL A 247 24.36 -5.12 48.46
CA VAL A 247 25.62 -5.57 49.08
C VAL A 247 25.87 -4.87 50.42
N GLU A 248 25.59 -3.56 50.51
CA GLU A 248 25.73 -2.80 51.77
C GLU A 248 24.74 -3.29 52.84
N ARG A 249 23.47 -3.50 52.47
CA ARG A 249 22.44 -4.09 53.36
C ARG A 249 22.84 -5.47 53.90
N GLN A 250 23.41 -6.35 53.05
CA GLN A 250 23.87 -7.67 53.49
C GLN A 250 25.03 -7.58 54.49
N LYS A 251 25.99 -6.67 54.29
CA LYS A 251 27.10 -6.44 55.23
C LYS A 251 26.58 -5.96 56.59
N LEU A 252 25.63 -5.03 56.60
CA LEU A 252 25.00 -4.55 57.84
C LEU A 252 24.25 -5.67 58.57
N GLN A 253 23.52 -6.53 57.85
CA GLN A 253 22.83 -7.69 58.45
C GLN A 253 23.80 -8.70 59.06
N GLN A 254 24.93 -9.00 58.40
CA GLN A 254 25.95 -9.91 58.97
C GLN A 254 26.60 -9.32 60.23
N GLN A 255 26.87 -8.01 60.26
CA GLN A 255 27.39 -7.34 61.47
C GLN A 255 26.41 -7.40 62.64
N LEU A 256 25.09 -7.31 62.38
CA LEU A 256 24.05 -7.42 63.40
C LEU A 256 23.81 -8.86 63.91
N GLN A 257 24.23 -9.88 63.16
CA GLN A 257 24.10 -11.30 63.56
C GLN A 257 25.39 -11.87 64.22
N GLY A 258 26.49 -11.11 64.22
CA GLY A 258 27.79 -11.53 64.76
C GLY A 258 28.13 -11.01 66.16
N ASN A 259 27.21 -10.30 66.82
CA ASN A 259 27.29 -9.78 68.19
C ASN A 259 26.23 -10.43 69.08
#